data_AF-G0HWH7-F1
#
_entry.id   AF-G0HWH7-F1
#
_cell.length_a   1.000
_cell.length_b   1.000
_cell.length_c   1.000
_cell.angle_alpha   90.00
_cell.angle_beta   90.00
_cell.angle_gamma   90.00
#
_symmetry.space_group_name_H-M   'P 1'
#
loop_
_entity.id
_entity.type
_entity.pdbx_description
1 polymer ?
#
loop_
_entity_poly.entity_id
_entity_poly.type
_entity_poly.pdbx_seq_one_letter_code
_entity_poly.pdbx_strand_id
1 'polypeptide(L)'
;MTPSDRTLSTADVDDVFEVLADWRRRAVCHYFASGDQTAADVTALASAISEHGETSTVDATDTSPSTIRTQLEEEHLPVLHRIGLIDYDERSGAVKYWGSPTVEKWANHAEAVTQRTDF
;
A
#
# COMPACT_ATOMS: atom_id res chain seq x y z
N MET A 1 -12.53 -21.93 0.58
CA MET A 1 -12.94 -21.16 1.77
C MET A 1 -13.36 -19.78 1.29
N THR A 2 -14.54 -19.32 1.64
CA THR A 2 -15.02 -17.96 1.31
C THR A 2 -14.37 -16.93 2.24
N PRO A 3 -14.12 -15.69 1.79
CA PRO A 3 -13.27 -14.73 2.49
C PRO A 3 -13.93 -14.05 3.71
N SER A 4 -15.17 -14.40 4.04
CA SER A 4 -16.07 -13.51 4.77
C SER A 4 -16.13 -13.69 6.29
N ASP A 5 -15.20 -14.42 6.91
CA ASP A 5 -15.28 -14.69 8.36
C ASP A 5 -13.91 -14.78 9.05
N ARG A 6 -13.02 -13.81 8.78
CA ARG A 6 -11.85 -13.58 9.63
C ARG A 6 -12.23 -12.57 10.71
N THR A 7 -12.68 -13.07 11.86
CA THR A 7 -12.70 -12.27 13.10
C THR A 7 -11.28 -11.79 13.36
N LEU A 8 -11.09 -10.49 13.55
CA LEU A 8 -9.79 -9.86 13.76
C LEU A 8 -9.08 -10.49 14.98
N SER A 9 -8.14 -11.39 14.72
CA SER A 9 -7.14 -11.88 15.66
C SER A 9 -6.21 -10.73 16.05
N THR A 10 -5.54 -10.79 17.19
CA THR A 10 -4.48 -9.81 17.53
C THR A 10 -3.39 -9.75 16.45
N ALA A 11 -3.15 -10.87 15.76
CA ALA A 11 -2.29 -10.91 14.57
C ALA A 11 -2.80 -9.97 13.45
N ASP A 12 -4.13 -9.85 13.27
CA ASP A 12 -4.71 -8.97 12.25
C ASP A 12 -4.56 -7.48 12.59
N VAL A 13 -4.36 -7.12 13.87
CA VAL A 13 -4.16 -5.72 14.27
C VAL A 13 -2.71 -5.28 14.03
N ASP A 14 -1.75 -6.11 14.43
CA ASP A 14 -0.33 -5.83 14.18
C ASP A 14 -0.04 -5.81 12.68
N ASP A 15 -0.65 -6.70 11.90
CA ASP A 15 -0.57 -6.70 10.43
C ASP A 15 -1.14 -5.41 9.82
N VAL A 16 -2.29 -4.93 10.31
CA VAL A 16 -2.87 -3.65 9.86
C VAL A 16 -1.92 -2.49 10.15
N PHE A 17 -1.33 -2.43 11.34
CA PHE A 17 -0.36 -1.38 11.66
C PHE A 17 0.95 -1.53 10.89
N GLU A 18 1.42 -2.76 10.63
CA GLU A 18 2.59 -3.02 9.78
C GLU A 18 2.32 -2.48 8.36
N VAL A 19 1.16 -2.77 7.77
CA VAL A 19 0.77 -2.22 6.47
C VAL A 19 0.76 -0.69 6.51
N LEU A 20 0.14 -0.08 7.51
CA LEU A 20 -0.11 1.37 7.53
C LEU A 20 1.06 2.21 8.07
N ALA A 21 2.07 1.61 8.67
CA ALA A 21 3.20 2.32 9.26
C ALA A 21 4.02 3.12 8.22
N ASP A 22 4.14 2.61 6.99
CA ASP A 22 4.89 3.28 5.92
C ASP A 22 3.94 3.95 4.91
N TRP A 23 4.30 5.16 4.47
CA TRP A 23 3.47 5.93 3.55
C TRP A 23 3.41 5.30 2.15
N ARG A 24 4.46 4.59 1.70
CA ARG A 24 4.48 3.92 0.39
C ARG A 24 3.52 2.74 0.37
N ARG A 25 3.46 1.97 1.47
CA ARG A 25 2.46 0.89 1.63
C ARG A 25 1.04 1.46 1.66
N ARG A 26 0.82 2.59 2.35
CA ARG A 26 -0.46 3.31 2.30
C ARG A 26 -0.80 3.77 0.89
N ALA A 27 0.16 4.32 0.16
CA ALA A 27 -0.03 4.78 -1.22
C ALA A 27 -0.38 3.63 -2.18
N VAL A 28 0.23 2.45 -2.03
CA VAL A 28 -0.17 1.22 -2.77
C VAL A 28 -1.64 0.88 -2.48
N CYS A 29 -2.06 0.88 -1.21
CA CYS A 29 -3.44 0.58 -0.84
C CYS A 29 -4.41 1.61 -1.43
N HIS A 30 -4.07 2.90 -1.34
CA HIS A 30 -4.86 3.98 -1.92
C HIS A 30 -4.96 3.87 -3.44
N TYR A 31 -3.87 3.54 -4.14
CA TYR A 31 -3.88 3.34 -5.59
C TYR A 31 -4.92 2.31 -6.03
N PHE A 32 -5.00 1.16 -5.35
CA PHE A 32 -5.98 0.14 -5.68
C PHE A 32 -7.38 0.43 -5.13
N ALA A 33 -7.52 1.08 -3.98
CA ALA A 33 -8.82 1.41 -3.40
C ALA A 33 -9.54 2.56 -4.14
N SER A 34 -8.79 3.46 -4.78
CA SER A 34 -9.33 4.60 -5.54
C SER A 34 -9.62 4.27 -7.01
N GLY A 35 -9.04 3.19 -7.55
CA GLY A 35 -9.22 2.75 -8.92
C GLY A 35 -10.21 1.59 -9.06
N ASP A 36 -10.79 1.42 -10.25
CA ASP A 36 -11.58 0.23 -10.61
C ASP A 36 -10.70 -1.01 -10.91
N GLN A 37 -9.38 -0.84 -10.84
CA GLN A 37 -8.39 -1.87 -11.18
C GLN A 37 -7.94 -2.65 -9.95
N THR A 38 -7.90 -3.97 -10.07
CA THR A 38 -7.40 -4.88 -9.01
C THR A 38 -6.03 -5.45 -9.33
N ALA A 39 -5.38 -4.99 -10.40
CA ALA A 39 -4.05 -5.41 -10.78
C ALA A 39 -3.27 -4.27 -11.43
N ALA A 40 -1.95 -4.29 -11.26
CA ALA A 40 -1.02 -3.34 -11.85
C ALA A 40 0.38 -3.96 -11.99
N ASP A 41 1.21 -3.35 -12.81
CA ASP A 41 2.64 -3.61 -12.84
C ASP A 41 3.36 -2.75 -11.79
N VAL A 42 4.43 -3.27 -11.20
CA VAL A 42 5.24 -2.55 -10.20
C VAL A 42 5.80 -1.23 -10.75
N THR A 43 6.08 -1.14 -12.05
CA THR A 43 6.52 0.10 -12.71
C THR A 43 5.41 1.15 -12.68
N ALA A 44 4.16 0.74 -12.96
CA ALA A 44 3.02 1.65 -12.93
C ALA A 44 2.70 2.12 -11.51
N LEU A 45 2.80 1.22 -10.52
CA LEU A 45 2.69 1.57 -9.11
C LEU A 45 3.78 2.57 -8.69
N ALA A 46 5.03 2.33 -9.07
CA ALA A 46 6.14 3.20 -8.71
C ALA A 46 5.98 4.63 -9.27
N SER A 47 5.51 4.76 -10.52
CA SER A 47 5.19 6.06 -11.11
C SER A 47 4.07 6.77 -10.35
N ALA A 48 2.95 6.09 -10.09
CA ALA A 48 1.82 6.70 -9.38
C ALA A 48 2.18 7.10 -7.94
N ILE A 49 3.00 6.30 -7.25
CA ILE A 49 3.42 6.55 -5.86
C ILE A 49 4.47 7.66 -5.80
N SER A 50 5.37 7.75 -6.79
CA SER A 50 6.28 8.89 -6.97
C SER A 50 5.48 10.20 -7.04
N GLU A 51 4.50 10.27 -7.93
CA GLU A 51 3.65 11.47 -8.11
C GLU A 51 2.88 11.83 -6.83
N HIS A 52 2.37 10.82 -6.12
CA HIS A 52 1.69 11.02 -4.84
C HIS A 52 2.64 11.55 -3.75
N GLY A 53 3.87 11.01 -3.69
CA GLY A 53 4.91 11.43 -2.76
C GLY A 53 5.42 12.84 -3.00
N GLU A 54 5.50 13.29 -4.27
CA GLU A 54 5.86 14.68 -4.61
C GLU A 54 4.77 15.69 -4.20
N THR A 55 3.51 15.26 -4.19
CA THR A 55 2.37 16.10 -3.80
C THR A 55 2.18 16.15 -2.28
N SER A 56 2.60 15.09 -1.58
CA SER A 56 2.51 14.98 -0.13
C SER A 56 3.74 15.62 0.52
N THR A 57 3.60 16.32 1.64
CA THR A 57 4.70 16.98 2.39
C THR A 57 5.69 16.00 3.05
N VAL A 58 5.77 14.77 2.55
CA VAL A 58 6.69 13.72 3.02
C VAL A 58 8.11 14.13 2.59
N ASP A 59 9.09 13.86 3.45
CA ASP A 59 10.50 14.17 3.21
C ASP A 59 10.88 13.81 1.76
N ALA A 60 11.10 14.84 0.92
CA ALA A 60 11.23 14.76 -0.54
C ALA A 60 12.51 14.03 -0.99
N THR A 61 13.24 13.46 -0.03
CA THR A 61 14.42 12.65 -0.27
C THR A 61 13.94 11.29 -0.77
N ASP A 62 14.20 11.00 -2.05
CA ASP A 62 13.96 9.71 -2.71
C ASP A 62 12.52 9.37 -3.17
N THR A 63 11.85 10.33 -3.82
CA THR A 63 10.57 10.08 -4.51
C THR A 63 10.72 9.61 -5.97
N SER A 64 11.93 9.52 -6.53
CA SER A 64 12.08 9.17 -7.95
C SER A 64 11.42 7.82 -8.29
N PRO A 65 10.77 7.65 -9.47
CA PRO A 65 10.09 6.41 -9.81
C PRO A 65 10.99 5.18 -9.77
N SER A 66 12.28 5.33 -10.13
CA SER A 66 13.26 4.24 -10.03
C SER A 66 13.56 3.85 -8.58
N THR A 67 13.70 4.82 -7.68
CA THR A 67 13.95 4.55 -6.26
C THR A 67 12.73 3.93 -5.59
N ILE A 68 11.54 4.48 -5.86
CA ILE A 68 10.28 3.93 -5.38
C ILE A 68 10.10 2.50 -5.87
N ARG A 69 10.39 2.21 -7.14
CA ARG A 69 10.29 0.85 -7.67
C ARG A 69 11.17 -0.12 -6.88
N THR A 70 12.45 0.20 -6.67
CA THR A 70 13.35 -0.65 -5.90
C THR A 70 12.82 -0.87 -4.46
N GLN A 71 12.35 0.18 -3.79
CA GLN A 71 11.77 0.06 -2.45
C GLN A 71 10.48 -0.79 -2.43
N LEU A 72 9.65 -0.67 -3.47
CA LEU A 72 8.46 -1.50 -3.62
C LEU A 72 8.84 -2.98 -3.77
N GLU A 73 9.79 -3.29 -4.65
CA GLU A 73 10.21 -4.67 -4.94
C GLU A 73 10.92 -5.31 -3.74
N GLU A 74 11.82 -4.59 -3.08
CA GLU A 74 12.69 -5.15 -2.04
C GLU A 74 12.03 -5.18 -0.64
N GLU A 75 11.16 -4.22 -0.33
CA GLU A 75 10.67 -4.04 1.04
C GLU A 75 9.15 -4.08 1.12
N HIS A 76 8.46 -3.26 0.32
CA HIS A 76 7.06 -2.98 0.60
C HIS A 76 6.10 -4.04 0.04
N LEU A 77 6.24 -4.44 -1.23
CA LEU A 77 5.39 -5.48 -1.83
C LEU A 77 5.59 -6.84 -1.15
N PRO A 78 6.80 -7.29 -0.78
CA PRO A 78 6.97 -8.52 0.00
C PRO A 78 6.22 -8.52 1.33
N VAL A 79 6.19 -7.39 2.05
CA VAL A 79 5.41 -7.25 3.29
C VAL A 79 3.91 -7.36 3.02
N LEU A 80 3.40 -6.60 2.04
CA LEU A 80 1.98 -6.62 1.68
C LEU A 80 1.53 -8.01 1.18
N HIS A 81 2.43 -8.72 0.47
CA HIS A 81 2.20 -10.09 0.00
C HIS A 81 2.13 -11.09 1.15
N ARG A 82 3.07 -11.00 2.11
CA ARG A 82 3.10 -11.87 3.30
C ARG A 82 1.82 -11.78 4.11
N ILE A 83 1.27 -10.58 4.27
CA ILE A 83 0.01 -10.30 4.98
C ILE A 83 -1.21 -10.73 4.13
N GLY A 84 -1.01 -11.01 2.85
CA GLY A 84 -2.05 -11.48 1.94
C GLY A 84 -2.97 -10.37 1.42
N LEU A 85 -2.55 -9.10 1.54
CA LEU A 85 -3.28 -7.96 1.00
C LEU A 85 -3.12 -7.89 -0.53
N ILE A 86 -1.96 -8.34 -1.04
CA ILE A 86 -1.67 -8.45 -2.46
C ILE A 86 -1.11 -9.84 -2.80
N ASP A 87 -1.19 -10.20 -4.07
CA ASP A 87 -0.32 -11.20 -4.70
C ASP A 87 0.76 -10.47 -5.49
N TYR A 88 2.03 -10.75 -5.22
CA TYR A 88 3.16 -10.13 -5.92
C TYR A 88 4.02 -11.21 -6.57
N ASP A 89 4.15 -11.13 -7.89
CA ASP A 89 5.06 -11.96 -8.67
C ASP A 89 6.36 -11.20 -8.92
N GLU A 90 7.41 -11.54 -8.15
CA GLU A 90 8.75 -10.97 -8.28
C GLU A 90 9.36 -11.15 -9.67
N ARG A 91 8.99 -12.22 -10.41
CA ARG A 91 9.57 -12.48 -11.74
C ARG A 91 8.97 -11.59 -12.80
N SER A 92 7.66 -11.32 -12.72
CA SER A 92 6.95 -10.54 -13.72
C SER A 92 6.70 -9.09 -13.31
N GLY A 93 6.92 -8.73 -12.04
CA GLY A 93 6.54 -7.43 -11.50
C GLY A 93 5.03 -7.25 -11.34
N ALA A 94 4.25 -8.32 -11.45
CA ALA A 94 2.79 -8.23 -11.43
C ALA A 94 2.27 -8.16 -10.00
N VAL A 95 1.39 -7.21 -9.74
CA VAL A 95 0.74 -7.02 -8.45
C VAL A 95 -0.75 -7.16 -8.63
N LYS A 96 -1.37 -8.02 -7.83
CA LYS A 96 -2.81 -8.18 -7.74
C LYS A 96 -3.28 -7.80 -6.34
N TYR A 97 -4.25 -6.92 -6.25
CA TYR A 97 -4.83 -6.47 -5.00
C TYR A 97 -6.04 -7.33 -4.63
N TRP A 98 -6.02 -7.89 -3.42
CA TRP A 98 -7.16 -8.64 -2.87
C TRP A 98 -8.05 -7.79 -1.98
N GLY A 99 -7.49 -6.74 -1.39
CA GLY A 99 -8.20 -5.84 -0.50
C GLY A 99 -8.48 -6.42 0.88
N SER A 100 -8.72 -5.51 1.81
CA SER A 100 -9.12 -5.83 3.17
C SER A 100 -9.97 -4.69 3.70
N PRO A 101 -11.27 -4.91 3.98
CA PRO A 101 -12.15 -3.85 4.47
C PRO A 101 -11.63 -3.16 5.73
N THR A 102 -10.91 -3.91 6.58
CA THR A 102 -10.29 -3.39 7.79
C THR A 102 -9.13 -2.45 7.44
N VAL A 103 -8.18 -2.90 6.63
CA VAL A 103 -7.02 -2.08 6.21
C VAL A 103 -7.49 -0.82 5.49
N GLU A 104 -8.42 -0.94 4.55
CA GLU A 104 -8.96 0.19 3.78
C GLU A 104 -9.63 1.23 4.68
N LYS A 105 -10.45 0.77 5.64
CA LYS A 105 -11.08 1.66 6.62
C LYS A 105 -10.03 2.42 7.44
N TRP A 106 -8.99 1.74 7.92
CA TRP A 106 -7.94 2.36 8.73
C TRP A 106 -6.99 3.24 7.89
N ALA A 107 -6.72 2.89 6.65
CA ALA A 107 -5.95 3.69 5.70
C ALA A 107 -6.63 5.05 5.44
N ASN A 108 -7.95 5.03 5.16
CA ASN A 108 -8.74 6.25 5.00
C ASN A 108 -8.72 7.13 6.25
N HIS A 109 -8.74 6.50 7.44
CA HIS A 109 -8.64 7.25 8.69
C HIS A 109 -7.24 7.85 8.89
N ALA A 110 -6.19 7.10 8.60
CA ALA A 110 -4.81 7.57 8.71
C ALA A 110 -4.55 8.75 7.77
N GLU A 111 -5.04 8.69 6.53
CA GLU A 111 -4.94 9.77 5.57
C GLU A 111 -5.64 11.05 6.04
N ALA A 112 -6.88 10.92 6.53
CA ALA A 112 -7.62 12.05 7.12
C ALA A 112 -6.90 12.68 8.34
N VAL A 113 -6.15 11.89 9.11
CA VAL A 113 -5.33 12.40 10.21
C VAL A 113 -4.07 13.10 9.70
N THR A 114 -3.38 12.54 8.70
CA THR A 114 -2.20 13.17 8.08
C THR A 114 -2.53 14.53 7.49
N GLN A 115 -3.60 14.63 6.68
CA GLN A 115 -4.05 15.89 6.06
C GLN A 115 -4.46 16.97 7.10
N ARG A 116 -4.85 16.55 8.31
CA ARG A 116 -5.22 17.48 9.40
C ARG A 116 -4.01 18.00 10.19
N THR A 117 -2.83 17.45 9.91
CA THR A 117 -1.58 17.83 10.59
C THR A 117 -0.76 18.83 9.76
N ASP A 118 -1.18 19.12 8.52
CA ASP A 118 -0.64 20.18 7.64
C ASP A 118 -1.13 21.61 8.03
N PHE A 119 -1.15 21.94 9.33
CA PHE A 119 -1.46 23.28 9.86
C PHE A 119 -0.26 23.92 10.58
#